data_AF-A0A6P2EZJ6-F1
#
_entry.id   AF-A0A6P2EZJ6-F1
#
_cell.length_a   1.000
_cell.length_b   1.000
_cell.length_c   1.000
_cell.angle_alpha   90.00
_cell.angle_beta   90.00
_cell.angle_gamma   90.00
#
_symmetry.space_group_name_H-M   'P 1'
#
loop_
_entity.id
_entity.type
_entity.pdbx_description
1 polymer ?
#
loop_
_entity_poly.entity_id
_entity_poly.type
_entity_poly.pdbx_seq_one_letter_code
_entity_poly.pdbx_strand_id
1 'polypeptide(L)'
;MARELILAGATATLLLGACLSLPVLAQSRGELLYSTHCIACHTEQVHWRERKLVTDWTSLRAQVWRWQADAALGWNDDDVAEVARYLNEEFYRLPSATVPASLGGFASRWEGPGRREMPLGESHRPSPSRKAGP
;
A
#
# COMPACT_ATOMS: atom_id res chain seq x y z
N MET A 1 -1.37 64.83 -45.61
CA MET A 1 -0.81 64.13 -44.44
C MET A 1 -1.99 63.40 -43.80
N ALA A 2 -2.19 62.11 -44.12
CA ALA A 2 -1.68 60.99 -43.33
C ALA A 2 -2.12 61.13 -41.86
N ARG A 3 -2.83 60.21 -41.21
CA ARG A 3 -3.07 58.78 -41.40
C ARG A 3 -3.80 58.36 -40.11
N GLU A 4 -4.70 57.38 -40.17
CA GLU A 4 -4.86 56.34 -39.13
C GLU A 4 -5.42 56.74 -37.72
N LEU A 5 -6.18 55.96 -36.96
CA LEU A 5 -6.70 54.58 -37.00
C LEU A 5 -7.63 54.41 -35.77
N ILE A 6 -8.66 53.56 -35.90
CA ILE A 6 -9.05 52.47 -34.95
C ILE A 6 -9.37 52.86 -33.50
N LEU A 7 -10.38 52.35 -32.81
CA LEU A 7 -11.51 51.45 -33.04
C LEU A 7 -12.03 51.24 -31.59
N ALA A 8 -13.34 51.08 -31.45
CA ALA A 8 -14.01 50.32 -30.38
C ALA A 8 -13.29 50.24 -29.02
N GLY A 9 -13.78 51.03 -28.05
CA GLY A 9 -13.46 50.86 -26.63
C GLY A 9 -13.58 49.38 -26.25
N ALA A 10 -12.45 48.80 -25.85
CA ALA A 10 -12.34 47.40 -25.50
C ALA A 10 -13.32 47.10 -24.35
N THR A 11 -14.36 46.33 -24.67
CA THR A 11 -15.21 45.67 -23.68
C THR A 11 -14.31 44.81 -22.80
N ALA A 12 -14.07 45.26 -21.57
CA ALA A 12 -13.40 44.48 -20.54
C ALA A 12 -14.32 43.31 -20.17
N THR A 13 -14.20 42.20 -20.89
CA THR A 13 -14.87 40.94 -20.56
C THR A 13 -14.22 40.40 -19.29
N LEU A 14 -14.87 40.66 -18.16
CA LEU A 14 -14.54 40.08 -16.86
C LEU A 14 -14.81 38.56 -16.94
N LEU A 15 -13.79 37.78 -17.28
CA LEU A 15 -13.82 36.33 -17.20
C LEU A 15 -13.91 35.94 -15.72
N LEU A 16 -15.15 35.74 -15.23
CA LEU A 16 -15.42 35.07 -13.97
C LEU A 16 -14.79 33.67 -14.03
N GLY A 17 -13.67 33.50 -13.32
CA GLY A 17 -13.01 32.21 -13.15
C GLY A 17 -13.92 31.26 -12.39
N ALA A 18 -14.67 30.43 -13.13
CA ALA A 18 -15.27 29.23 -12.57
C ALA A 18 -14.13 28.28 -12.21
N CYS A 19 -13.81 28.15 -10.92
CA CYS A 19 -12.96 27.08 -10.43
C CYS A 19 -13.65 25.74 -10.72
N LEU A 20 -13.28 25.11 -11.84
CA LEU A 20 -13.58 23.71 -12.09
C LEU A 20 -12.76 22.89 -11.08
N SER A 21 -13.38 22.50 -9.97
CA SER A 21 -12.86 21.45 -9.10
C SER A 21 -12.91 20.13 -9.87
N LEU A 22 -11.85 19.87 -10.64
CA LEU A 22 -11.62 18.56 -11.23
C LEU A 22 -11.62 17.53 -10.09
N PRO A 23 -12.32 16.39 -10.22
CA PRO A 23 -12.20 15.33 -9.24
C PRO A 23 -10.73 14.88 -9.25
N VAL A 24 -9.99 15.23 -8.19
CA VAL A 24 -8.76 14.50 -7.90
C VAL A 24 -9.22 13.07 -7.66
N LEU A 25 -8.78 12.13 -8.50
CA LEU A 25 -9.01 10.72 -8.21
C LEU A 25 -8.24 10.43 -6.93
N ALA A 26 -8.95 10.42 -5.81
CA ALA A 26 -8.36 10.17 -4.52
C ALA A 26 -7.77 8.76 -4.55
N GLN A 27 -6.48 8.67 -4.24
CA GLN A 27 -5.77 7.41 -4.17
C GLN A 27 -6.48 6.49 -3.17
N SER A 28 -6.64 5.21 -3.52
CA SER A 28 -7.27 4.27 -2.59
C SER A 28 -6.39 4.06 -1.36
N ARG A 29 -6.98 3.65 -0.23
CA ARG A 29 -6.22 3.36 0.99
C ARG A 29 -5.14 2.29 0.74
N GLY A 30 -5.50 1.22 0.04
CA GLY A 30 -4.56 0.16 -0.33
C GLY A 30 -3.39 0.64 -1.19
N GLU A 31 -3.66 1.49 -2.18
CA GLU A 31 -2.64 2.07 -3.05
C GLU A 31 -1.69 3.01 -2.28
N LEU A 32 -2.22 3.77 -1.31
CA LEU A 32 -1.40 4.60 -0.41
C LEU A 32 -0.46 3.78 0.45
N LEU A 33 -0.98 2.75 1.09
CA LEU A 33 -0.16 1.86 1.92
C LEU A 33 0.88 1.10 1.08
N TYR A 34 0.52 0.68 -0.14
CA TYR A 34 1.46 0.03 -1.06
C TYR A 34 2.61 0.96 -1.48
N SER A 35 2.27 2.13 -2.03
CA SER A 35 3.24 3.08 -2.61
C SER A 35 4.21 3.66 -1.58
N THR A 36 3.84 3.65 -0.30
CA THR A 36 4.65 4.18 0.80
C THR A 36 5.52 3.12 1.48
N HIS A 37 5.04 1.86 1.57
CA HIS A 37 5.68 0.84 2.40
C HIS A 37 6.21 -0.36 1.61
N CYS A 38 5.45 -0.89 0.64
CA CYS A 38 5.83 -2.13 -0.03
C CYS A 38 7.03 -1.95 -0.96
N ILE A 39 7.15 -0.79 -1.59
CA ILE A 39 8.25 -0.50 -2.53
C ILE A 39 9.55 -0.03 -1.84
N ALA A 40 9.56 0.05 -0.50
CA ALA A 40 10.74 0.49 0.25
C ALA A 40 11.84 -0.58 0.28
N CYS A 41 11.47 -1.86 0.25
CA CYS A 41 12.41 -2.99 0.37
C CYS A 41 12.58 -3.79 -0.94
N HIS A 42 11.59 -3.76 -1.83
CA HIS A 42 11.64 -4.43 -3.12
C HIS A 42 10.90 -3.64 -4.19
N THR A 43 11.23 -3.87 -5.45
CA THR A 43 10.50 -3.28 -6.58
C THR A 43 9.24 -4.08 -6.90
N GLU A 44 8.41 -3.57 -7.82
CA GLU A 44 7.20 -4.25 -8.31
C GLU A 44 7.49 -5.62 -8.92
N GLN A 45 8.76 -5.91 -9.20
CA GLN A 45 9.22 -7.18 -9.76
C GLN A 45 8.82 -8.40 -8.94
N VAL A 46 8.60 -8.22 -7.64
CA VAL A 46 8.14 -9.28 -6.76
C VAL A 46 6.80 -9.87 -7.22
N HIS A 47 5.91 -9.06 -7.81
CA HIS A 47 4.56 -9.48 -8.17
C HIS A 47 4.51 -10.43 -9.36
N TRP A 48 5.59 -10.49 -10.18
CA TRP A 48 5.73 -11.49 -11.25
C TRP A 48 6.70 -12.62 -10.89
N ARG A 49 7.83 -12.34 -10.22
CA ARG A 49 8.80 -13.38 -9.85
C ARG A 49 8.23 -14.35 -8.81
N GLU A 50 7.51 -13.81 -7.82
CA GLU A 50 6.95 -14.59 -6.70
C GLU A 50 5.45 -14.84 -6.87
N ARG A 51 4.90 -14.60 -8.07
CA ARG A 51 3.47 -14.76 -8.37
C ARG A 51 2.92 -16.12 -7.96
N LYS A 52 3.73 -17.18 -8.06
CA LYS A 52 3.37 -18.57 -7.72
C LYS A 52 2.94 -18.77 -6.25
N LEU A 53 3.30 -17.85 -5.35
CA LEU A 53 2.90 -17.90 -3.94
C LEU A 53 1.46 -17.41 -3.72
N VAL A 54 0.86 -16.78 -4.74
CA VAL A 54 -0.50 -16.23 -4.70
C VAL A 54 -1.34 -16.95 -5.74
N THR A 55 -2.22 -17.83 -5.28
CA THR A 55 -3.12 -18.62 -6.12
C THR A 55 -4.58 -18.22 -5.97
N ASP A 56 -4.90 -17.51 -4.88
CA ASP A 56 -6.24 -17.08 -4.51
C ASP A 56 -6.18 -15.87 -3.56
N TRP A 57 -7.34 -15.35 -3.21
CA TRP A 57 -7.45 -14.19 -2.32
C TRP A 57 -6.83 -14.42 -0.93
N THR A 58 -6.97 -15.63 -0.38
CA THR A 58 -6.48 -15.96 0.96
C THR A 58 -4.97 -15.95 0.99
N SER A 59 -4.33 -16.56 -0.01
CA SER A 59 -2.88 -16.55 -0.18
C SER A 59 -2.36 -15.12 -0.43
N LEU A 60 -3.05 -14.29 -1.22
CA LEU A 60 -2.68 -12.87 -1.37
C LEU A 60 -2.67 -12.12 -0.04
N ARG A 61 -3.76 -12.21 0.74
CA ARG A 61 -3.83 -11.60 2.08
C ARG A 61 -2.73 -12.13 3.01
N ALA A 62 -2.39 -13.41 2.93
CA ALA A 62 -1.32 -14.00 3.73
C ALA A 62 0.06 -13.43 3.38
N GLN A 63 0.32 -13.16 2.09
CA GLN A 63 1.57 -12.50 1.68
C GLN A 63 1.65 -11.08 2.24
N VAL A 64 0.58 -10.29 2.08
CA VAL A 64 0.51 -8.90 2.57
C VAL A 64 0.69 -8.88 4.09
N TRP A 65 -0.01 -9.76 4.80
CA TRP A 65 0.09 -9.87 6.24
C TRP A 65 1.51 -10.19 6.71
N ARG A 66 2.16 -11.18 6.10
CA ARG A 66 3.51 -11.56 6.49
C ARG A 66 4.48 -10.40 6.27
N TRP A 67 4.43 -9.77 5.10
CA TRP A 67 5.38 -8.70 4.77
C TRP A 67 5.17 -7.44 5.60
N GLN A 68 3.93 -7.08 5.93
CA GLN A 68 3.69 -5.96 6.86
C GLN A 68 4.20 -6.27 8.27
N ALA A 69 4.15 -7.54 8.70
CA ALA A 69 4.69 -7.97 9.99
C ALA A 69 6.23 -7.94 9.98
N ASP A 70 6.86 -8.42 8.90
CA ASP A 70 8.31 -8.36 8.71
C ASP A 70 8.82 -6.91 8.66
N ALA A 71 8.01 -5.99 8.12
CA ALA A 71 8.28 -4.54 8.12
C ALA A 71 7.78 -3.81 9.39
N ALA A 72 7.23 -4.54 10.37
CA ALA A 72 6.71 -4.01 11.64
C ALA A 72 5.72 -2.83 11.49
N LEU A 73 4.83 -2.87 10.49
CA LEU A 73 3.92 -1.76 10.16
C LEU A 73 2.69 -1.68 11.07
N GLY A 74 2.35 -2.77 11.76
CA GLY A 74 1.22 -2.80 12.70
C GLY A 74 -0.16 -2.66 12.05
N TRP A 75 -0.28 -3.08 10.78
CA TRP A 75 -1.54 -3.00 10.05
C TRP A 75 -2.58 -3.95 10.63
N ASN A 76 -3.82 -3.50 10.67
CA ASN A 76 -4.96 -4.33 11.02
C ASN A 76 -5.46 -5.11 9.79
N ASP A 77 -6.50 -5.93 10.00
CA ASP A 77 -7.06 -6.77 8.94
C ASP A 77 -7.66 -5.98 7.77
N ASP A 78 -8.22 -4.80 8.03
CA ASP A 78 -8.82 -3.94 7.02
C ASP A 78 -7.74 -3.32 6.13
N ASP A 79 -6.62 -2.88 6.72
CA ASP A 79 -5.46 -2.37 6.00
C ASP A 79 -4.84 -3.44 5.11
N VAL A 80 -4.69 -4.66 5.65
CA VAL A 80 -4.23 -5.82 4.87
C VAL A 80 -5.20 -6.15 3.74
N ALA A 81 -6.51 -6.07 3.98
CA ALA A 81 -7.52 -6.31 2.94
C ALA A 81 -7.51 -5.22 1.85
N GLU A 82 -7.36 -3.95 2.22
CA GLU A 82 -7.27 -2.83 1.28
C GLU A 82 -6.03 -2.93 0.39
N VAL A 83 -4.87 -3.25 0.96
CA VAL A 83 -3.64 -3.47 0.18
C VAL A 83 -3.79 -4.70 -0.71
N ALA A 84 -4.33 -5.81 -0.19
CA ALA A 84 -4.57 -7.01 -1.00
C ALA A 84 -5.54 -6.73 -2.16
N ARG A 85 -6.56 -5.89 -1.95
CA ARG A 85 -7.51 -5.48 -2.99
C ARG A 85 -6.78 -4.70 -4.08
N TYR A 86 -6.00 -3.69 -3.70
CA TYR A 86 -5.19 -2.92 -4.64
C TYR A 86 -4.22 -3.82 -5.43
N LEU A 87 -3.47 -4.70 -4.76
CA LEU A 87 -2.55 -5.62 -5.43
C LEU A 87 -3.28 -6.59 -6.37
N ASN A 88 -4.49 -7.03 -5.99
CA ASN A 88 -5.30 -7.88 -6.85
C ASN A 88 -5.77 -7.14 -8.10
N GLU A 89 -6.22 -5.91 -7.91
CA GLU A 89 -6.63 -5.02 -8.99
C GLU A 89 -5.46 -4.66 -9.90
N GLU A 90 -4.25 -4.46 -9.39
CA GLU A 90 -3.13 -4.03 -10.22
C GLU A 90 -2.42 -5.22 -10.90
N PHE A 91 -2.03 -6.24 -10.12
CA PHE A 91 -1.09 -7.27 -10.56
C PHE A 91 -1.68 -8.68 -10.71
N TYR A 92 -2.53 -9.12 -9.76
CA TYR A 92 -2.88 -10.54 -9.66
C TYR A 92 -4.13 -10.95 -10.44
N ARG A 93 -5.17 -10.11 -10.50
CA ARG A 93 -6.42 -10.34 -11.24
C ARG A 93 -7.15 -11.65 -10.84
N LEU A 94 -7.08 -12.00 -9.56
CA LEU A 94 -7.79 -13.16 -8.99
C LEU A 94 -9.30 -12.88 -8.97
N PRO A 95 -10.16 -13.92 -9.06
CA PRO A 95 -11.59 -13.78 -8.84
C PRO A 95 -11.86 -13.13 -7.47
N SER A 96 -12.67 -12.06 -7.46
CA SER A 96 -12.91 -11.26 -6.26
C SER A 96 -13.46 -12.09 -5.11
N ALA A 97 -12.88 -11.94 -3.92
CA ALA A 97 -13.41 -12.57 -2.72
C ALA A 97 -14.51 -11.70 -2.10
N THR A 98 -15.76 -12.09 -2.31
CA THR A 98 -16.95 -11.46 -1.71
C THR A 98 -17.09 -11.74 -0.20
N VAL A 99 -16.01 -11.96 0.55
CA VAL A 99 -16.12 -12.20 2.00
C VAL A 99 -16.07 -10.85 2.73
N PRO A 100 -17.14 -10.42 3.42
CA PRO A 100 -17.09 -9.21 4.22
C PRO A 100 -16.02 -9.39 5.31
N ALA A 101 -15.18 -8.37 5.48
CA ALA A 101 -14.07 -8.37 6.44
C ALA A 101 -14.48 -8.55 7.92
N SER A 102 -15.76 -8.79 8.23
CA SER A 102 -16.33 -8.52 9.55
C SER A 102 -16.93 -9.70 10.33
N LEU A 103 -16.66 -10.98 9.99
CA LEU A 103 -17.17 -12.11 10.82
C LEU A 103 -16.09 -13.09 11.33
N GLY A 104 -14.82 -12.73 11.17
CA GLY A 104 -13.69 -13.47 11.74
C GLY A 104 -12.40 -12.92 11.19
N GLY A 105 -11.64 -12.22 12.04
CA GLY A 105 -10.40 -11.56 11.65
C GLY A 105 -9.46 -12.50 10.91
N PHE A 106 -8.88 -12.03 9.81
CA PHE A 106 -7.86 -12.76 9.08
C PHE A 106 -6.65 -12.98 10.00
N ALA A 107 -6.23 -11.94 10.74
CA ALA A 107 -5.41 -11.95 11.96
C ALA A 107 -5.51 -13.28 12.71
N SER A 108 -6.67 -13.49 13.33
CA SER A 108 -6.93 -14.61 14.22
C SER A 108 -6.87 -15.98 13.54
N ARG A 109 -6.97 -16.06 12.21
CA ARG A 109 -6.88 -17.32 11.46
C ARG A 109 -5.44 -17.74 11.17
N TRP A 110 -4.52 -16.80 10.97
CA TRP A 110 -3.12 -17.12 10.68
C TRP A 110 -2.24 -17.09 11.94
N GLU A 111 -2.73 -16.50 13.03
CA GLU A 111 -2.18 -16.60 14.40
C GLU A 111 -2.49 -17.98 15.02
N GLY A 112 -2.02 -19.05 14.37
CA GLY A 112 -2.07 -20.40 14.93
C GLY A 112 -1.05 -20.62 16.07
N PRO A 113 -1.25 -21.63 16.93
CA PRO A 113 -0.40 -21.90 18.11
C PRO A 113 0.98 -22.40 17.67
N GLY A 114 1.88 -21.49 17.34
CA GLY A 114 3.20 -21.84 16.80
C GLY A 114 4.13 -20.66 16.57
N ARG A 115 3.64 -19.42 16.48
CA ARG A 115 4.50 -18.24 16.58
C ARG A 115 4.55 -17.78 18.03
N ARG A 116 5.64 -18.15 18.72
CA ARG A 116 6.04 -17.54 19.98
C ARG A 116 6.05 -16.02 19.78
N GLU A 117 5.17 -15.33 20.49
CA GLU A 117 5.31 -13.91 20.76
C GLU A 117 6.74 -13.69 21.26
N MET A 118 7.55 -12.98 20.48
CA MET A 118 8.82 -12.46 20.98
C MET A 118 8.45 -11.37 22.00
N PRO A 119 8.76 -11.54 23.29
CA PRO A 119 8.44 -10.52 24.27
C PRO A 119 9.24 -9.26 23.91
N LEU A 120 8.55 -8.14 23.80
CA LEU A 120 9.16 -6.82 23.79
C LEU A 120 9.87 -6.63 25.14
N GLY A 121 11.15 -7.02 25.25
CA GLY A 121 11.83 -6.91 26.54
C GLY A 121 13.25 -7.46 26.71
N GLU A 122 13.84 -8.23 25.79
CA GLU A 122 15.21 -8.75 26.02
C GLU A 122 16.25 -7.93 25.24
N SER A 123 16.85 -6.96 25.92
CA SER A 123 18.02 -6.23 25.45
C SER A 123 19.17 -7.17 25.10
N HIS A 124 19.79 -6.92 23.94
CA HIS A 124 21.14 -7.32 23.54
C HIS A 124 21.97 -7.98 24.67
N ARG A 125 22.10 -9.31 24.66
CA ARG A 125 23.27 -9.96 25.25
C ARG A 125 24.34 -10.11 24.16
N PRO A 126 25.54 -9.54 24.33
CA PRO A 126 26.64 -9.90 23.45
C PRO A 126 27.02 -11.38 23.65
N SER A 127 27.17 -12.07 22.53
CA SER A 127 27.64 -13.46 22.46
C SER A 127 29.07 -13.55 23.01
N PRO A 128 29.42 -14.52 23.89
CA PRO A 128 30.78 -14.61 24.40
C PRO A 128 31.72 -15.07 23.29
N SER A 129 32.70 -14.20 22.96
CA SER A 129 33.82 -14.53 22.08
C SER A 129 34.52 -15.79 22.59
N ARG A 130 34.60 -16.83 21.75
CA ARG A 130 35.49 -17.97 21.99
C ARG A 130 36.91 -17.43 22.06
N LYS A 131 37.52 -17.46 23.24
CA LYS A 131 38.97 -17.32 23.34
C LYS A 131 39.61 -18.61 22.83
N ALA A 132 40.51 -18.46 21.85
CA ALA A 132 41.49 -19.45 21.50
C ALA A 132 42.37 -19.74 22.74
N GLY A 133 42.51 -21.02 23.07
CA GLY A 133 43.51 -21.53 24.01
C GLY A 133 44.63 -22.24 23.24
N PRO A 134 45.74 -22.56 23.93
CA PRO A 134 47.13 -22.40 23.46
C PRO A 134 47.53 -23.23 22.23
#